data_AF-M4NIH4-F1
#
_entry.id   AF-M4NIH4-F1
#
_cell.length_a   1.000
_cell.length_b   1.000
_cell.length_c   1.000
_cell.angle_alpha   90.00
_cell.angle_beta   90.00
_cell.angle_gamma   90.00
#
_symmetry.space_group_name_H-M   'P 1'
#
loop_
_entity.id
_entity.type
_entity.pdbx_description
1 polymer ?
#
loop_
_entity_poly.entity_id
_entity_poly.type
_entity_poly.pdbx_seq_one_letter_code
_entity_poly.pdbx_strand_id
1 'polypeptide(L)'
;MKAMDEASNLGTWSAVFESYKRYGQCDDGAIAEGYSASVADLLANHWADTSKLVTLANANPDFGRFVLKHVDESMSLDQGKSIRDSATNNCSAGARKLCRAILKRFMEFDAFDAPKK
;
A
#
# COMPACT_ATOMS: atom_id res chain seq x y z
N MET A 1 -12.30 -2.63 -19.30
CA MET A 1 -11.58 -1.36 -19.09
C MET A 1 -11.94 -0.65 -17.78
N LYS A 2 -13.21 -0.65 -17.32
CA LYS A 2 -13.64 0.09 -16.11
C LYS A 2 -12.84 -0.21 -14.82
N ALA A 3 -12.48 -1.47 -14.56
CA ALA A 3 -11.77 -1.85 -13.34
C ALA A 3 -10.32 -1.34 -13.27
N MET A 4 -9.62 -1.24 -14.41
CA MET A 4 -8.26 -0.70 -14.49
C MET A 4 -8.25 0.80 -14.22
N ASP A 5 -9.13 1.54 -14.91
CA ASP A 5 -9.26 2.99 -14.73
C ASP A 5 -9.72 3.35 -13.30
N GLU A 6 -10.58 2.53 -12.70
CA GLU A 6 -10.97 2.67 -11.30
C GLU A 6 -9.79 2.41 -10.36
N ALA A 7 -9.04 1.31 -10.54
CA ALA A 7 -7.96 0.90 -9.64
C ALA A 7 -6.84 1.94 -9.51
N SER A 8 -6.51 2.66 -10.59
CA SER A 8 -5.44 3.68 -10.60
C SER A 8 -5.85 5.05 -10.07
N ASN A 9 -7.13 5.28 -9.78
CA ASN A 9 -7.68 6.59 -9.41
C ASN A 9 -8.37 6.58 -8.04
N LEU A 10 -7.99 5.68 -7.13
CA LEU A 10 -8.62 5.51 -5.82
C LEU A 10 -8.01 6.46 -4.79
N GLY A 11 -8.52 7.69 -4.73
CA GLY A 11 -8.00 8.75 -3.84
C GLY A 11 -8.35 8.64 -2.36
N THR A 12 -8.93 7.53 -1.87
CA THR A 12 -9.18 7.31 -0.43
C THR A 12 -9.08 5.85 -0.03
N TRP A 13 -8.71 5.56 1.22
CA TRP A 13 -8.70 4.19 1.76
C TRP A 13 -10.06 3.49 1.70
N SER A 14 -11.16 4.23 1.82
CA SER A 14 -12.51 3.66 1.68
C SER A 14 -12.79 3.25 0.24
N ALA A 15 -12.35 4.04 -0.74
CA ALA A 15 -12.49 3.70 -2.16
C ALA A 15 -11.65 2.47 -2.53
N VAL A 16 -10.40 2.40 -2.03
CA VAL A 16 -9.56 1.20 -2.18
C VAL A 16 -10.25 -0.03 -1.59
N PHE A 17 -10.83 0.08 -0.39
CA PHE A 17 -11.51 -1.04 0.25
C PHE A 17 -12.77 -1.50 -0.49
N GLU A 18 -13.61 -0.58 -0.96
CA GLU A 18 -14.81 -0.94 -1.73
C GLU A 18 -14.46 -1.53 -3.09
N SER A 19 -13.41 -1.02 -3.76
CA SER A 19 -12.91 -1.60 -5.00
C SER A 19 -12.34 -3.01 -4.76
N TYR A 20 -11.51 -3.19 -3.72
CA TYR A 20 -11.01 -4.49 -3.27
C TYR A 20 -12.13 -5.50 -3.01
N LYS A 21 -13.20 -5.11 -2.33
CA LYS A 21 -14.34 -6.00 -2.08
C LYS A 21 -15.04 -6.46 -3.35
N ARG A 22 -15.01 -5.64 -4.40
CA ARG A 22 -15.69 -5.93 -5.67
C ARG A 22 -14.80 -6.67 -6.66
N TYR A 23 -13.51 -6.33 -6.69
CA TYR A 23 -12.56 -6.72 -7.72
C TYR A 23 -11.25 -7.27 -7.18
N GLY A 24 -11.12 -7.55 -5.88
CA GLY A 24 -9.89 -8.07 -5.28
C GLY A 24 -9.50 -9.44 -5.84
N GLN A 25 -10.45 -10.22 -6.36
CA GLN A 25 -10.17 -11.46 -7.10
C GLN A 25 -9.54 -11.22 -8.48
N CYS A 26 -9.55 -9.98 -8.98
CA CYS A 26 -8.98 -9.56 -10.27
C CYS A 26 -7.67 -8.79 -10.09
N ASP A 27 -7.01 -8.95 -8.95
CA ASP A 27 -5.72 -8.34 -8.62
C ASP A 27 -4.55 -9.00 -9.38
N ASP A 28 -4.55 -8.79 -10.70
CA ASP A 28 -3.56 -9.25 -11.66
C ASP A 28 -3.36 -8.23 -12.79
N GLY A 29 -2.21 -8.29 -13.45
CA GLY A 29 -1.82 -7.41 -14.56
C GLY A 29 -2.07 -5.93 -14.29
N ALA A 30 -2.69 -5.25 -15.25
CA ALA A 30 -2.93 -3.81 -15.20
C ALA A 30 -3.84 -3.36 -14.04
N ILE A 31 -4.66 -4.25 -13.48
CA ILE A 31 -5.49 -3.92 -12.29
C ILE A 31 -4.60 -3.90 -11.05
N ALA A 32 -3.71 -4.88 -10.91
CA ALA A 32 -2.74 -4.93 -9.81
C ALA A 32 -1.83 -3.70 -9.81
N GLU A 33 -1.32 -3.32 -11.00
CA GLU A 33 -0.52 -2.10 -11.17
C GLU A 33 -1.28 -0.84 -10.75
N GLY A 34 -2.57 -0.74 -11.11
CA GLY A 34 -3.42 0.37 -10.70
C GLY A 34 -3.59 0.45 -9.18
N TYR A 35 -3.77 -0.69 -8.52
CA TYR A 35 -3.81 -0.74 -7.05
C TYR A 35 -2.47 -0.34 -6.42
N SER A 36 -1.33 -0.79 -6.95
CA SER A 36 -0.01 -0.36 -6.48
C SER A 36 0.16 1.16 -6.60
N ALA A 37 -0.27 1.75 -7.72
CA ALA A 37 -0.25 3.20 -7.91
C ALA A 37 -1.10 3.95 -6.86
N SER A 38 -2.36 3.55 -6.66
CA SER A 38 -3.25 4.19 -5.68
C SER A 38 -2.77 4.01 -4.24
N VAL A 39 -2.27 2.81 -3.88
CA VAL A 39 -1.74 2.53 -2.54
C VAL A 39 -0.49 3.36 -2.27
N ALA A 40 0.43 3.43 -3.24
CA ALA A 40 1.63 4.22 -3.14
C ALA A 40 1.32 5.71 -2.98
N ASP A 41 0.41 6.24 -3.78
CA ASP A 41 -0.03 7.64 -3.69
C ASP A 41 -0.64 7.96 -2.32
N LEU A 42 -1.57 7.13 -1.85
CA LEU A 42 -2.19 7.32 -0.54
C LEU A 42 -1.19 7.26 0.62
N LEU A 43 -0.22 6.33 0.57
CA LEU A 43 0.80 6.25 1.61
C LEU A 43 1.79 7.42 1.51
N ALA A 44 2.20 7.84 0.31
CA ALA A 44 3.19 8.90 0.15
C ALA A 44 2.60 10.28 0.46
N ASN A 45 1.39 10.56 -0.03
CA ASN A 45 0.80 11.91 -0.05
C ASN A 45 -0.32 12.11 0.98
N HIS A 46 -0.94 11.03 1.45
CA HIS A 46 -2.09 11.06 2.36
C HIS A 46 -1.85 10.29 3.67
N TRP A 47 -0.62 10.35 4.20
CA TRP A 47 -0.23 9.61 5.41
C TRP A 47 -1.13 9.87 6.62
N ALA A 48 -1.68 11.08 6.76
CA ALA A 48 -2.62 11.43 7.84
C ALA A 48 -3.87 10.54 7.86
N ASP A 49 -4.30 10.03 6.70
CA ASP A 49 -5.49 9.19 6.56
C ASP A 49 -5.23 7.71 6.87
N THR A 50 -3.99 7.33 7.19
CA THR A 50 -3.62 5.93 7.52
C THR A 50 -4.36 5.38 8.74
N SER A 51 -4.92 6.23 9.60
CA SER A 51 -5.82 5.80 10.68
C SER A 51 -7.05 5.04 10.14
N LYS A 52 -7.58 5.44 8.98
CA LYS A 52 -8.67 4.75 8.30
C LYS A 52 -8.21 3.40 7.76
N LEU A 53 -7.03 3.34 7.14
CA LEU A 53 -6.42 2.09 6.70
C LEU A 53 -6.26 1.11 7.86
N VAL A 54 -5.71 1.55 8.99
CA VAL A 54 -5.55 0.71 10.19
C VAL A 54 -6.89 0.15 10.65
N THR A 55 -7.93 0.98 10.68
CA THR A 55 -9.28 0.55 11.08
C THR A 55 -9.82 -0.53 10.13
N LEU A 56 -9.70 -0.31 8.81
CA LEU A 56 -10.18 -1.25 7.79
C LEU A 56 -9.38 -2.56 7.80
N ALA A 57 -8.06 -2.50 7.91
CA ALA A 57 -7.18 -3.66 7.94
C ALA A 57 -7.32 -4.49 9.23
N ASN A 58 -7.66 -3.86 10.36
CA ASN A 58 -7.98 -4.57 11.60
C ASN A 58 -9.33 -5.29 11.50
N ALA A 59 -10.32 -4.67 10.85
CA ALA A 59 -11.62 -5.28 10.60
C ALA A 59 -11.57 -6.37 9.51
N ASN A 60 -10.66 -6.24 8.53
CA ASN A 60 -10.47 -7.17 7.44
C ASN A 60 -8.97 -7.44 7.21
N PRO A 61 -8.43 -8.52 7.81
CA PRO A 61 -7.01 -8.86 7.67
C PRO A 61 -6.57 -9.19 6.24
N ASP A 62 -7.47 -9.69 5.40
CA ASP A 62 -7.17 -9.95 3.98
C ASP A 62 -6.96 -8.65 3.22
N PHE A 63 -7.75 -7.62 3.50
CA PHE A 63 -7.51 -6.28 2.97
C PHE A 63 -6.17 -5.72 3.42
N GLY A 64 -5.78 -5.93 4.68
CA GLY A 64 -4.46 -5.54 5.16
C GLY A 64 -3.31 -6.23 4.40
N ARG A 65 -3.44 -7.52 4.10
CA ARG A 65 -2.47 -8.26 3.27
C ARG A 65 -2.44 -7.75 1.85
N PHE A 66 -3.60 -7.49 1.27
CA PHE A 66 -3.76 -6.92 -0.07
C PHE A 66 -3.02 -5.58 -0.18
N VAL A 67 -3.25 -4.64 0.74
CA VAL A 67 -2.54 -3.35 0.73
C VAL A 67 -1.03 -3.52 0.85
N LEU A 68 -0.56 -4.42 1.71
CA LEU A 68 0.88 -4.67 1.88
C LEU A 68 1.52 -5.32 0.64
N LYS A 69 0.77 -6.13 -0.12
CA LYS A 69 1.23 -6.69 -1.41
C LYS A 69 1.57 -5.56 -2.40
N HIS A 70 0.77 -4.51 -2.41
CA HIS A 70 0.87 -3.33 -3.29
C HIS A 70 1.82 -2.23 -2.82
N VAL A 71 2.44 -2.40 -1.65
CA VAL A 71 3.72 -1.74 -1.37
C VAL A 71 4.76 -2.61 -2.05
N ASP A 72 5.25 -2.19 -3.21
CA ASP A 72 6.17 -2.95 -4.07
C ASP A 72 7.10 -2.04 -4.89
N GLU A 73 7.91 -2.63 -5.78
CA GLU A 73 8.92 -1.93 -6.59
C GLU A 73 8.36 -1.01 -7.68
N SER A 74 7.04 -1.02 -7.93
CA SER A 74 6.40 -0.13 -8.91
C SER A 74 6.31 1.34 -8.46
N MET A 75 6.58 1.60 -7.17
CA MET A 75 6.61 2.95 -6.61
C MET A 75 7.76 3.78 -7.20
N SER A 76 7.55 5.09 -7.33
CA SER A 76 8.66 5.99 -7.60
C SER A 76 9.62 6.07 -6.41
N LEU A 77 10.87 6.46 -6.66
CA LEU A 77 11.88 6.66 -5.60
C LEU A 77 11.40 7.66 -4.53
N ASP A 78 10.72 8.73 -4.96
CA ASP A 78 10.20 9.77 -4.06
C ASP A 78 9.03 9.26 -3.20
N GLN A 79 8.14 8.45 -3.78
CA GLN A 79 7.08 7.77 -3.03
C GLN A 79 7.68 6.81 -2.01
N GLY A 80 8.59 5.92 -2.43
CA GLY A 80 9.24 4.96 -1.54
C GLY A 80 9.94 5.64 -0.36
N LYS A 81 10.68 6.72 -0.62
CA LYS A 81 11.32 7.53 0.41
C LYS A 81 10.30 8.14 1.37
N SER A 82 9.27 8.80 0.86
CA SER A 82 8.25 9.47 1.68
C SER A 82 7.49 8.49 2.58
N ILE A 83 7.17 7.30 2.06
CA ILE A 83 6.51 6.23 2.80
C ILE A 83 7.43 5.68 3.90
N ARG A 84 8.71 5.41 3.58
CA ARG A 84 9.70 4.91 4.55
C ARG A 84 9.93 5.91 5.68
N ASP A 85 10.07 7.18 5.34
CA ASP A 85 10.26 8.27 6.30
C ASP A 85 9.04 8.41 7.21
N SER A 86 7.83 8.35 6.65
CA SER A 86 6.60 8.46 7.42
C SER A 86 6.36 7.24 8.32
N ALA A 87 6.66 6.03 7.83
CA ALA A 87 6.58 4.79 8.62
C ALA A 87 7.56 4.78 9.79
N THR A 88 8.67 5.50 9.69
CA THR A 88 9.71 5.58 10.73
C THR A 88 9.42 6.70 11.72
N ASN A 89 9.16 7.91 11.21
CA ASN A 89 9.13 9.13 12.01
C ASN A 89 7.71 9.58 12.40
N ASN A 90 6.71 9.24 11.59
CA ASN A 90 5.32 9.68 11.75
C ASN A 90 4.37 8.52 12.07
N CYS A 91 4.90 7.46 12.68
CA CYS A 91 4.10 6.29 13.03
C CYS A 91 3.34 6.51 14.34
N SER A 92 2.01 6.63 14.25
CA SER A 92 1.15 6.73 15.43
C SER A 92 1.09 5.41 16.21
N ALA A 93 0.79 5.48 17.51
CA ALA A 93 0.74 4.31 18.39
C ALA A 93 -0.22 3.21 17.87
N GLY A 94 -1.37 3.61 17.31
CA GLY A 94 -2.35 2.70 16.71
C GLY A 94 -1.90 2.07 15.39
N ALA A 95 -0.94 2.68 14.68
CA ALA A 95 -0.45 2.21 13.39
C ALA A 95 0.84 1.38 13.47
N ARG A 96 1.42 1.16 14.67
CA ARG A 96 2.71 0.48 14.84
C ARG A 96 2.85 -0.86 14.10
N LYS A 97 1.78 -1.66 14.07
CA LYS A 97 1.78 -2.95 13.34
C LYS A 97 1.87 -2.73 11.84
N LEU A 98 1.12 -1.77 11.30
CA LEU A 98 1.16 -1.38 9.89
C LEU A 98 2.52 -0.81 9.51
N CYS A 99 3.06 0.14 10.28
CA CYS A 99 4.37 0.74 9.98
C CYS A 99 5.48 -0.32 9.92
N ARG A 100 5.51 -1.27 10.87
CA ARG A 100 6.48 -2.38 10.84
C ARG A 100 6.30 -3.27 9.61
N ALA A 101 5.06 -3.54 9.21
CA ALA A 101 4.80 -4.35 8.03
C ALA A 101 5.25 -3.64 6.74
N ILE A 102 5.00 -2.32 6.63
CA ILE A 102 5.48 -1.49 5.52
C ILE A 102 7.01 -1.50 5.46
N LEU A 103 7.69 -1.23 6.58
CA LEU A 103 9.16 -1.26 6.64
C LEU A 103 9.73 -2.63 6.28
N LYS A 104 9.05 -3.70 6.69
CA LYS A 104 9.43 -5.06 6.29
C LYS A 104 9.32 -5.26 4.77
N ARG A 105 8.27 -4.74 4.11
CA ARG A 105 8.15 -4.79 2.64
C ARG A 105 9.35 -4.13 1.96
N PHE A 106 9.76 -2.95 2.43
CA PHE A 106 10.97 -2.29 1.92
C PHE A 106 12.24 -3.14 2.07
N MET A 107 12.41 -3.81 3.22
CA MET A 107 13.55 -4.72 3.42
C MET A 107 13.54 -5.92 2.47
N GLU A 108 12.34 -6.41 2.09
CA GLU A 108 12.20 -7.51 1.15
C GLU A 108 12.64 -7.12 -0.27
N PHE A 109 12.46 -5.86 -0.69
CA PHE A 109 12.98 -5.34 -1.97
C PHE A 109 14.49 -5.13 -1.91
N ASP A 110 14.96 -4.42 -0.89
CA ASP A 110 16.38 -4.09 -0.73
C ASP A 110 17.24 -5.37 -0.64
N ALA A 111 16.69 -6.48 -0.11
CA ALA A 111 17.37 -7.77 -0.05
C ALA A 111 17.46 -8.50 -1.40
N PHE A 112 16.57 -8.19 -2.35
CA PHE A 112 16.63 -8.76 -3.70
C PHE A 112 17.73 -8.11 -4.55
N ASP A 113 17.98 -6.82 -4.34
CA ASP A 113 19.05 -6.05 -4.99
C ASP A 113 20.43 -6.21 -4.32
N ALA A 114 20.49 -6.87 -3.16
CA ALA A 114 21.75 -7.13 -2.49
C ALA A 114 22.63 -8.07 -3.34
N PRO A 115 23.90 -7.71 -3.62
CA PRO A 115 24.79 -8.59 -4.37
C PRO A 115 24.94 -9.92 -3.63
N LYS A 116 24.57 -11.01 -4.30
CA LYS A 116 24.81 -12.37 -3.79
C LYS A 116 26.33 -12.56 -3.72
N LYS A 117 26.84 -12.79 -2.51
CA LYS A 117 28.24 -13.13 -2.26
C LYS A 117 28.64 -14.42 -2.95
#